data_AF-A0A4U7J8S6-F1
#
_entry.id   AF-A0A4U7J8S6-F1
#
_cell.length_a   1.000
_cell.length_b   1.000
_cell.length_c   1.000
_cell.angle_alpha   90.00
_cell.angle_beta   90.00
_cell.angle_gamma   90.00
#
_symmetry.space_group_name_H-M   'P 1'
#
loop_
_entity.id
_entity.type
_entity.pdbx_description
1 polymer ?
#
loop_
_entity_poly.entity_id
_entity_poly.type
_entity_poly.pdbx_seq_one_letter_code
_entity_poly.pdbx_strand_id
1 'polypeptide(L)'
;MEENWCCLAISILTDCTPEQAVVIFEFGNNRKKKPAIKLSKEDFEGIREHKNNGLSWKYIGELFGLSESGVLKRFKKYEADCERQRQQANKKISAVAERDDSYARTTPKRN
;
A
#
# COMPACT_ATOMS: atom_id res chain seq x y z
N MET A 1 18.48 8.15 -27.39
CA MET A 1 18.29 9.39 -28.18
C MET A 1 17.53 10.47 -27.41
N GLU A 2 16.53 10.12 -26.57
CA GLU A 2 15.80 11.11 -25.74
C GLU A 2 16.69 11.81 -24.69
N GLU A 3 17.66 11.10 -24.13
CA GLU A 3 18.57 11.64 -23.10
C GLU A 3 19.36 12.87 -23.58
N ASN A 4 19.76 12.90 -24.85
CA ASN A 4 20.48 14.04 -25.44
C ASN A 4 19.62 15.31 -25.51
N TRP A 5 18.32 15.18 -25.77
CA TRP A 5 17.39 16.31 -25.80
C TRP A 5 17.12 16.85 -24.39
N CYS A 6 17.06 15.97 -23.39
CA CYS A 6 16.95 16.37 -21.99
C CYS A 6 18.18 17.15 -21.52
N CYS A 7 19.38 16.69 -21.85
CA CYS A 7 20.62 17.41 -21.52
C CYS A 7 20.68 18.78 -22.22
N LEU A 8 20.25 18.88 -23.48
CA LEU A 8 20.16 20.16 -24.19
C LEU A 8 19.15 21.11 -23.55
N ALA A 9 17.99 20.61 -23.12
CA ALA A 9 17.00 21.43 -22.43
C ALA A 9 17.52 21.93 -21.07
N ILE A 10 18.25 21.09 -20.34
CA ILE A 10 18.89 21.48 -19.07
C ILE A 10 19.94 22.56 -19.31
N SER A 11 20.83 22.40 -20.31
CA SER A 11 21.86 23.41 -20.57
C SER A 11 21.29 24.79 -20.93
N ILE A 12 20.19 24.83 -21.67
CA ILE A 12 19.48 26.07 -22.00
C ILE A 12 18.83 26.71 -20.76
N LEU A 13 18.26 25.90 -19.87
CA LEU A 13 17.44 26.39 -18.75
C LEU A 13 18.24 26.71 -17.48
N THR A 14 19.43 26.13 -17.29
CA THR A 14 20.21 26.27 -16.04
C THR A 14 21.58 26.90 -16.22
N ASP A 15 21.86 27.51 -17.38
CA ASP A 15 23.11 28.22 -17.69
C ASP A 15 24.35 27.37 -17.35
N CYS A 16 24.35 26.12 -17.80
CA CYS A 16 25.38 25.12 -17.51
C CYS A 16 25.94 24.51 -18.81
N THR A 17 27.19 24.02 -18.77
CA THR A 17 27.78 23.38 -19.96
C THR A 17 27.07 22.07 -20.31
N PRO A 18 27.15 21.59 -21.56
CA PRO A 18 26.56 20.31 -21.95
C PRO A 18 27.03 19.14 -21.06
N GLU A 19 28.30 19.15 -20.65
CA GLU A 19 28.88 18.14 -19.76
C GLU A 19 28.27 18.21 -18.36
N GLN A 20 28.07 19.41 -17.82
CA GLN A 20 27.38 19.61 -16.54
C GLN A 20 25.91 19.20 -16.62
N ALA A 21 25.24 19.47 -17.75
CA ALA A 21 23.86 19.06 -17.97
C ALA A 21 23.71 17.54 -17.98
N VAL A 22 24.68 16.80 -18.55
CA VAL A 22 24.72 15.33 -18.47
C VAL A 22 24.83 14.87 -17.02
N VAL A 23 25.75 15.45 -16.23
CA VAL A 23 25.87 15.09 -14.80
C VAL A 23 24.57 15.37 -14.04
N ILE A 24 23.94 16.53 -14.26
CA ILE A 24 22.68 16.91 -13.62
C ILE A 24 21.55 15.96 -14.02
N PHE A 25 21.45 15.62 -15.30
CA PHE A 25 20.48 14.66 -15.83
C PHE A 25 20.67 13.29 -15.21
N GLU A 26 21.90 12.76 -15.20
CA GLU A 26 22.23 11.47 -14.60
C GLU A 26 21.96 11.45 -13.10
N PHE A 27 22.30 12.53 -12.36
CA PHE A 27 22.01 12.63 -10.92
C PHE A 27 20.51 12.67 -10.64
N GLY A 28 19.74 13.38 -11.47
CA GLY A 28 18.29 13.45 -11.41
C GLY A 28 17.63 12.11 -11.72
N ASN A 29 18.12 11.41 -12.75
CA ASN A 29 17.61 10.12 -13.21
C ASN A 29 18.03 8.95 -12.30
N ASN A 30 19.17 9.08 -11.61
CA ASN A 30 19.66 8.14 -10.60
C ASN A 30 18.92 8.24 -9.26
N ARG A 31 17.89 9.09 -9.13
CA ARG A 31 16.82 8.88 -8.14
C ARG A 31 15.97 7.66 -8.51
N LYS A 32 16.61 6.52 -8.78
CA LYS A 32 15.95 5.23 -8.88
C LYS A 32 15.17 5.07 -7.60
N LYS A 33 13.84 5.03 -7.73
CA LYS A 33 12.93 4.81 -6.60
C LYS A 33 13.47 3.61 -5.84
N LYS A 34 13.90 3.80 -4.58
CA LYS A 34 14.33 2.69 -3.73
C LYS A 34 13.28 1.58 -3.87
N PRO A 35 13.68 0.31 -4.04
CA PRO A 35 12.73 -0.78 -4.21
C PRO A 35 11.71 -0.66 -3.09
N ALA A 36 10.43 -0.56 -3.46
CA ALA A 36 9.38 -0.38 -2.49
C ALA A 36 9.39 -1.59 -1.56
N ILE A 37 9.72 -1.37 -0.28
CA ILE A 37 9.62 -2.41 0.75
C ILE A 37 8.21 -2.98 0.65
N LYS A 38 8.07 -4.27 0.40
CA LYS A 38 6.76 -4.95 0.38
C LYS A 38 6.54 -5.53 1.76
N LEU A 39 5.48 -5.08 2.44
CA LEU A 39 5.07 -5.67 3.72
C LEU A 39 4.12 -6.83 3.44
N SER A 40 4.37 -7.95 4.12
CA SER A 40 3.51 -9.12 4.19
C SER A 40 2.35 -8.88 5.17
N LYS A 41 1.43 -9.86 5.29
CA LYS A 41 0.33 -9.76 6.26
C LYS A 41 0.86 -9.90 7.68
N GLU A 42 1.84 -10.77 7.86
CA GLU A 42 2.54 -11.03 9.12
C GLU A 42 3.21 -9.75 9.64
N ASP A 43 3.80 -8.96 8.74
CA ASP A 43 4.37 -7.66 9.11
C ASP A 43 3.32 -6.68 9.64
N PHE A 44 2.11 -6.66 9.06
CA PHE A 44 1.02 -5.81 9.54
C PHE A 44 0.46 -6.27 10.89
N GLU A 45 0.45 -7.58 11.15
CA GLU A 45 0.11 -8.13 12.47
C GLU A 45 1.12 -7.67 13.52
N GLY A 46 2.42 -7.74 13.20
CA GLY A 46 3.48 -7.23 14.07
C GLY A 46 3.38 -5.72 14.30
N ILE A 47 3.10 -4.93 13.26
CA ILE A 47 2.84 -3.48 13.39
C ILE A 47 1.66 -3.21 14.34
N ARG A 48 0.57 -3.98 14.25
CA ARG A 48 -0.58 -3.85 15.13
C ARG A 48 -0.22 -4.20 16.57
N GLU A 49 0.50 -5.30 16.79
CA GLU A 49 0.94 -5.72 18.13
C GLU A 49 1.83 -4.66 18.77
N HIS A 50 2.84 -4.17 18.06
CA HIS A 50 3.69 -3.10 18.54
C HIS A 50 2.89 -1.84 18.87
N LYS A 51 1.87 -1.52 18.05
CA LYS A 51 1.03 -0.37 18.32
C LYS A 51 0.16 -0.55 19.58
N ASN A 52 -0.37 -1.75 19.80
CA ASN A 52 -1.12 -2.10 21.01
C ASN A 52 -0.25 -2.06 22.26
N ASN A 53 1.04 -2.39 22.12
CA ASN A 53 2.05 -2.26 23.16
C ASN A 53 2.49 -0.80 23.42
N GLY A 54 1.86 0.19 22.76
CA GLY A 54 2.09 1.61 23.00
C GLY A 54 3.32 2.19 22.27
N LEU A 55 3.93 1.44 21.34
CA LEU A 55 5.09 1.93 20.59
C LEU A 55 4.71 3.09 19.66
N SER A 56 5.64 4.01 19.49
CA SER A 56 5.46 5.16 18.61
C SER A 56 5.53 4.73 17.14
N TRP A 57 4.80 5.42 16.27
CA TRP A 57 4.84 5.16 14.83
C TRP A 57 6.23 5.38 14.23
N LYS A 58 7.00 6.29 14.83
CA LYS A 58 8.40 6.51 14.47
C LYS A 58 9.25 5.27 14.71
N TYR A 59 9.18 4.71 15.92
CA TYR A 59 9.95 3.52 16.28
C TYR A 59 9.51 2.28 15.50
N ILE A 60 8.19 2.12 15.27
CA ILE A 60 7.67 1.07 14.39
C ILE A 60 8.19 1.25 12.96
N GLY A 61 8.25 2.48 12.46
CA GLY A 61 8.91 2.79 11.18
C GLY A 61 10.34 2.29 11.12
N GLU A 62 11.13 2.60 12.14
CA GLU A 62 12.53 2.17 12.23
C GLU A 62 12.67 0.64 12.24
N LEU A 63 11.82 -0.09 12.99
CA LEU A 63 11.81 -1.56 13.03
C LEU A 63 11.56 -2.20 11.65
N PHE A 64 10.67 -1.61 10.85
CA PHE A 64 10.27 -2.14 9.54
C PHE A 64 10.96 -1.43 8.36
N GLY A 65 11.97 -0.60 8.62
CA GLY A 65 12.73 0.12 7.58
C GLY A 65 11.93 1.18 6.81
N LEU A 66 10.87 1.72 7.41
CA LEU A 66 9.93 2.65 6.80
C LEU A 66 9.94 4.01 7.50
N SER A 67 9.55 5.06 6.78
CA SER A 67 9.24 6.34 7.43
C SER A 67 7.96 6.20 8.27
N GLU A 68 7.84 7.00 9.32
CA GLU A 68 6.63 7.08 10.15
C GLU A 68 5.35 7.26 9.29
N SER A 69 5.39 8.22 8.37
CA SER A 69 4.31 8.48 7.42
C SER A 69 4.05 7.28 6.48
N GLY A 70 5.10 6.55 6.11
CA GLY A 70 5.04 5.36 5.28
C GLY A 70 4.32 4.21 5.98
N VAL A 71 4.65 3.94 7.24
CA VAL A 71 3.97 2.94 8.07
C VAL A 71 2.50 3.32 8.24
N LEU A 72 2.22 4.54 8.69
CA LEU A 72 0.85 4.97 9.00
C LEU A 72 -0.07 4.89 7.78
N LYS A 73 0.40 5.34 6.61
CA LYS A 73 -0.37 5.28 5.36
C LYS A 73 -0.66 3.84 4.94
N ARG A 74 0.31 2.94 5.06
CA ARG A 74 0.17 1.53 4.67
C ARG A 74 -0.72 0.76 5.64
N PHE A 75 -0.52 0.98 6.94
CA PHE A 75 -1.30 0.35 8.00
C PHE A 75 -2.78 0.71 7.89
N LYS A 76 -3.11 2.01 7.76
CA LYS A 76 -4.50 2.45 7.56
C LYS A 76 -5.15 1.83 6.33
N LYS A 77 -4.40 1.71 5.23
CA LYS A 77 -4.90 1.07 4.00
C LYS A 77 -5.18 -0.41 4.25
N TYR A 78 -4.27 -1.12 4.92
CA TYR A 78 -4.44 -2.53 5.26
C TYR A 78 -5.69 -2.76 6.13
N GLU A 79 -5.91 -1.95 7.16
CA GLU A 79 -7.10 -2.08 8.01
C GLU A 79 -8.39 -1.86 7.24
N ALA A 80 -8.44 -0.85 6.36
CA ALA A 80 -9.60 -0.61 5.50
C ALA A 80 -9.86 -1.77 4.52
N ASP A 81 -8.80 -2.44 4.04
CA ASP A 81 -8.92 -3.61 3.18
C ASP A 81 -9.46 -4.83 3.96
N CYS A 82 -8.97 -5.05 5.19
CA CYS A 82 -9.48 -6.09 6.08
C CYS A 82 -10.96 -5.88 6.44
N GLU A 83 -11.35 -4.63 6.74
CA GLU A 83 -12.74 -4.31 7.09
C GLU A 83 -13.69 -4.56 5.91
N ARG A 84 -13.29 -4.15 4.69
CA ARG A 84 -14.06 -4.44 3.48
C ARG A 84 -14.25 -5.93 3.25
N GLN A 85 -13.20 -6.74 3.44
CA GLN A 85 -13.29 -8.19 3.32
C GLN A 85 -14.24 -8.79 4.36
N ARG A 86 -14.19 -8.32 5.61
CA ARG A 86 -15.09 -8.76 6.67
C ARG A 86 -16.55 -8.42 6.38
N GLN A 87 -16.83 -7.22 5.89
CA GLN A 87 -18.18 -6.82 5.48
C GLN A 87 -18.72 -7.69 4.34
N GLN A 88 -17.89 -8.02 3.36
CA GLN A 88 -18.27 -8.92 2.27
C GLN A 88 -18.54 -10.34 2.76
N ALA A 89 -17.72 -10.86 3.69
CA ALA A 89 -17.92 -12.17 4.30
C ALA A 89 -19.24 -12.22 5.08
N ASN A 90 -19.52 -11.21 5.92
CA ASN A 90 -20.75 -11.12 6.71
C ASN A 90 -22.00 -11.08 5.80
N LYS A 91 -21.97 -10.29 4.72
CA LYS A 91 -23.07 -10.24 3.73
C LYS A 91 -23.32 -11.59 3.05
N LYS A 92 -22.27 -12.37 2.78
CA LYS A 92 -22.43 -13.71 2.21
C LYS A 92 -23.06 -14.67 3.22
N ILE A 93 -22.64 -14.62 4.49
CA ILE A 93 -23.19 -15.46 5.55
C ILE A 93 -24.68 -15.16 5.76
N SER A 94 -25.08 -13.88 5.82
CA SER A 94 -26.50 -13.51 5.98
C SER A 94 -27.35 -13.97 4.78
N ALA A 95 -26.84 -13.83 3.55
CA ALA A 95 -27.55 -14.29 2.35
C ALA A 95 -27.72 -15.82 2.29
N VAL A 96 -26.81 -16.59 2.89
CA VAL A 96 -26.96 -18.05 3.01
C VAL A 96 -28.02 -18.38 4.06
N ALA A 97 -27.98 -17.74 5.23
CA ALA A 97 -28.97 -17.95 6.28
C ALA A 97 -30.41 -17.63 5.80
N GLU A 98 -30.59 -16.54 5.06
CA GLU A 98 -31.90 -16.16 4.49
C GLU A 98 -32.40 -17.18 3.44
N ARG A 99 -31.51 -17.82 2.68
CA ARG A 99 -31.88 -18.87 1.72
C ARG A 99 -32.31 -20.15 2.45
N ASP A 100 -31.58 -20.55 3.48
CA ASP A 100 -31.90 -21.75 4.26
C ASP A 100 -33.24 -21.62 4.98
N ASP A 101 -33.55 -20.43 5.51
CA ASP A 101 -34.86 -20.09 6.10
C ASP A 101 -36.02 -20.07 5.08
N SER A 102 -35.73 -19.76 3.81
CA SER A 102 -36.74 -19.84 2.74
C SER A 102 -37.05 -21.29 2.37
N TYR A 103 -36.02 -22.15 2.30
CA TYR A 103 -36.17 -23.57 2.02
C TYR A 103 -36.98 -24.29 3.10
N ALA A 104 -36.75 -23.95 4.37
CA ALA A 104 -37.49 -24.51 5.50
C ALA A 104 -38.98 -24.13 5.50
N ARG A 105 -39.36 -23.01 4.87
CA ARG A 105 -40.77 -22.55 4.76
C ARG A 105 -41.51 -23.15 3.56
N THR A 106 -40.80 -23.58 2.53
CA THR A 106 -41.41 -24.09 1.29
C THR A 106 -41.51 -25.62 1.21
N THR A 107 -41.00 -26.36 2.20
CA THR A 107 -41.05 -27.82 2.19
C THR A 107 -42.46 -28.33 2.51
N PRO A 108 -43.12 -29.05 1.58
CA PRO A 108 -44.44 -29.61 1.84
C PRO A 108 -44.31 -30.74 2.86
N LYS A 109 -45.14 -30.71 3.91
CA LYS A 109 -45.27 -31.83 4.85
C LYS A 109 -45.77 -33.05 4.09
N ARG A 110 -44.93 -34.08 3.98
CA ARG A 110 -45.37 -35.42 3.56
C ARG A 110 -46.26 -35.98 4.66
N ASN A 111 -47.56 -36.06 4.38
CA ASN A 111 -48.54 -36.79 5.19
C ASN A 111 -48.34 -38.31 5.02
#